data_AF-K5W530-F1
#
_entry.id   AF-K5W530-F1
#
_cell.length_a   1.000
_cell.length_b   1.000
_cell.length_c   1.000
_cell.angle_alpha   90.00
_cell.angle_beta   90.00
_cell.angle_gamma   90.00
#
_symmetry.space_group_name_H-M   'P 1'
#
loop_
_entity.id
_entity.type
_entity.pdbx_description
1 polymer ?
#
loop_
_entity_poly.entity_id
_entity_poly.type
_entity_poly.pdbx_seq_one_letter_code
_entity_poly.pdbx_strand_id
1 'polypeptide(L)'
;LIFVLSILTLVAQAQLSDTLWTSWVPLAVRSPYLSSWMNTTNLRVGSGAPLAPRIWPVFWNNAILGWAGHIRVDNDITYIWLGDAGSPAGLNSSVLNNIQITPTRTVMSITSGPIDLNITYLSPIE
;
A
#
# COMPACT_ATOMS: atom_id res chain seq x y z
N LEU A 1 0.23 48.82 11.09
CA LEU A 1 -1.02 48.19 10.60
C LEU A 1 -0.84 47.24 9.41
N ILE A 2 0.36 47.10 8.82
CA ILE A 2 0.59 46.19 7.66
C ILE A 2 1.29 44.87 8.07
N PHE A 3 2.00 44.84 9.20
CA PHE A 3 2.73 43.64 9.65
C PHE A 3 1.90 42.59 10.39
N VAL A 4 0.73 42.96 10.94
CA VAL A 4 -0.10 42.04 11.73
C VAL A 4 -0.97 41.14 10.84
N LEU A 5 -1.20 41.53 9.58
CA LEU A 5 -2.07 40.78 8.66
C LEU A 5 -1.36 39.62 7.93
N SER A 6 -0.02 39.55 7.96
CA SER A 6 0.72 38.47 7.26
C SER A 6 0.83 37.17 8.05
N ILE A 7 0.45 37.16 9.34
CA ILE A 7 0.46 35.93 10.14
C ILE A 7 -0.84 35.11 9.93
N LEU A 8 -1.82 35.64 9.18
CA LEU A 8 -3.13 35.01 9.01
C LEU A 8 -3.27 34.10 7.76
N THR A 9 -2.22 33.84 6.98
CA THR A 9 -2.34 33.07 5.71
C THR A 9 -1.31 31.96 5.51
N LEU A 10 -0.97 31.22 6.56
CA LEU A 10 -0.37 29.90 6.40
C LEU A 10 -1.09 28.85 7.27
N VAL A 11 -2.38 28.67 7.00
CA VAL A 11 -2.93 27.31 7.11
C VAL A 11 -2.50 26.60 5.83
N ALA A 12 -1.22 26.23 5.76
CA ALA A 12 -0.83 25.15 4.88
C ALA A 12 -1.59 23.94 5.42
N GLN A 13 -2.62 23.50 4.69
CA GLN A 13 -3.24 22.22 4.95
C GLN A 13 -2.17 21.16 4.68
N ALA A 14 -1.36 20.86 5.69
CA ALA A 14 -0.71 19.58 5.77
C ALA A 14 -1.88 18.59 5.83
N GLN A 15 -2.22 17.98 4.69
CA GLN A 15 -3.02 16.78 4.70
C GLN A 15 -2.22 15.79 5.53
N LEU A 16 -2.60 15.64 6.80
CA LEU A 16 -2.06 14.59 7.65
C LEU A 16 -2.27 13.31 6.86
N SER A 17 -1.14 12.75 6.46
CA SER A 17 -1.06 11.49 5.73
C SER A 17 -1.27 10.36 6.73
N ASP A 18 -2.37 10.43 7.49
CA ASP A 18 -2.67 9.44 8.50
C ASP A 18 -2.85 8.10 7.80
N THR A 19 -2.12 7.12 8.28
CA THR A 19 -2.16 5.79 7.73
C THR A 19 -3.54 5.20 7.91
N LEU A 20 -4.17 4.83 6.79
CA LEU A 20 -5.46 4.17 6.79
C LEU A 20 -5.28 2.67 7.08
N TRP A 21 -5.38 2.33 8.35
CA TRP A 21 -5.45 0.94 8.81
C TRP A 21 -6.89 0.42 8.73
N THR A 22 -7.32 0.04 7.53
CA THR A 22 -8.62 -0.61 7.32
C THR A 22 -8.44 -2.13 7.24
N SER A 23 -9.54 -2.89 7.24
CA SER A 23 -9.51 -4.35 6.98
C SER A 23 -9.41 -4.70 5.50
N TRP A 24 -9.88 -3.82 4.62
CA TRP A 24 -9.90 -4.01 3.18
C TRP A 24 -9.47 -2.73 2.48
N VAL A 25 -8.46 -2.87 1.63
CA VAL A 25 -7.83 -1.77 0.91
C VAL A 25 -8.07 -1.98 -0.59
N PRO A 26 -8.72 -1.03 -1.29
CA PRO A 26 -8.84 -1.11 -2.73
C PRO A 26 -7.45 -0.91 -3.36
N LEU A 27 -7.00 -1.85 -4.17
CA LEU A 27 -5.80 -1.68 -4.98
C LEU A 27 -6.15 -0.93 -6.27
N ALA A 28 -7.08 -1.46 -7.06
CA ALA A 28 -7.54 -0.82 -8.29
C ALA A 28 -9.03 -1.10 -8.48
N VAL A 29 -9.83 -0.06 -8.67
CA VAL A 29 -11.28 -0.18 -8.88
C VAL A 29 -11.70 0.66 -10.08
N ARG A 30 -12.37 0.02 -11.04
CA ARG A 30 -13.03 0.65 -12.20
C ARG A 30 -14.29 -0.14 -12.55
N SER A 31 -15.43 0.54 -12.54
CA SER A 31 -16.69 -0.07 -12.95
C SER A 31 -16.72 -0.33 -14.45
N PRO A 32 -17.25 -1.48 -14.93
CA PRO A 32 -17.80 -2.61 -14.17
C PRO A 32 -16.82 -3.79 -14.00
N TYR A 33 -15.64 -3.75 -14.63
CA TYR A 33 -14.81 -4.96 -14.84
C TYR A 33 -13.59 -5.10 -13.93
N LEU A 34 -13.19 -4.06 -13.20
CA LEU A 34 -12.00 -4.11 -12.34
C LEU A 34 -12.37 -3.75 -10.90
N SER A 35 -12.10 -4.65 -9.96
CA SER A 35 -12.34 -4.44 -8.54
C SER A 35 -11.35 -5.29 -7.78
N SER A 36 -10.18 -4.75 -7.45
CA SER A 36 -9.12 -5.48 -6.78
C SER A 36 -8.98 -5.00 -5.34
N TRP A 37 -9.11 -5.91 -4.39
CA TRP A 37 -9.10 -5.62 -2.96
C TRP A 37 -8.05 -6.46 -2.24
N MET A 38 -7.30 -5.80 -1.37
CA MET A 38 -6.29 -6.41 -0.51
C MET A 38 -6.84 -6.48 0.92
N ASN A 39 -6.76 -7.66 1.55
CA ASN A 39 -7.15 -7.82 2.95
C ASN A 39 -5.96 -7.48 3.87
N THR A 40 -6.26 -6.69 4.90
CA THR A 40 -5.32 -6.19 5.90
C THR A 40 -5.84 -6.40 7.33
N THR A 41 -6.87 -7.23 7.54
CA THR A 41 -7.49 -7.46 8.86
C THR A 41 -6.54 -8.08 9.88
N ASN A 42 -5.68 -9.01 9.46
CA ASN A 42 -4.80 -9.76 10.35
C ASN A 42 -3.36 -9.74 9.82
N LEU A 43 -2.81 -8.53 9.68
CA LEU A 43 -1.42 -8.39 9.27
C LEU A 43 -0.51 -9.09 10.28
N ARG A 44 0.45 -9.84 9.76
CA ARG A 44 1.53 -10.40 10.56
C ARG A 44 2.38 -9.26 11.09
N VAL A 45 2.96 -9.43 12.26
CA VAL A 45 3.89 -8.46 12.85
C VAL A 45 5.29 -9.07 12.85
N GLY A 46 6.24 -8.34 12.27
CA GLY A 46 7.66 -8.67 12.30
C GLY A 46 8.33 -8.03 13.51
N SER A 47 9.52 -7.46 13.33
CA SER A 47 10.29 -6.74 14.35
C SER A 47 9.60 -5.47 14.89
N GLY A 48 8.43 -5.61 15.53
CA GLY A 48 7.61 -4.52 16.07
C GLY A 48 6.74 -3.77 15.05
N ALA A 49 6.77 -4.15 13.77
CA ALA A 49 6.06 -3.45 12.70
C ALA A 49 5.17 -4.41 11.87
N PRO A 50 4.03 -3.94 11.32
CA PRO A 50 3.16 -4.75 10.48
C PRO A 50 3.87 -5.10 9.17
N LEU A 51 3.79 -6.37 8.79
CA LEU A 51 4.29 -6.88 7.52
C LEU A 51 3.23 -6.71 6.44
N ALA A 52 3.67 -6.47 5.22
CA ALA A 52 2.81 -6.40 4.06
C ALA A 52 2.08 -7.74 3.83
N PRO A 53 0.83 -7.73 3.32
CA PRO A 53 0.02 -8.93 3.14
C PRO A 53 0.69 -9.98 2.25
N ARG A 54 0.73 -11.23 2.73
CA ARG A 54 1.08 -12.43 1.95
C ARG A 54 -0.17 -13.23 1.60
N ILE A 55 -1.08 -12.58 0.90
CA ILE A 55 -2.35 -13.17 0.45
C ILE A 55 -2.72 -12.56 -0.90
N TRP A 56 -3.46 -13.32 -1.69
CA TRP A 56 -3.95 -12.83 -2.96
C TRP A 56 -4.93 -11.67 -2.79
N PRO A 57 -4.82 -10.61 -3.60
CA PRO A 57 -5.94 -9.71 -3.76
C PRO A 57 -7.08 -10.44 -4.45
N VAL A 58 -8.30 -10.07 -4.09
CA VAL A 58 -9.52 -10.68 -4.57
C VAL A 58 -10.42 -9.68 -5.27
N PHE A 59 -11.25 -10.20 -6.17
CA PHE A 59 -12.41 -9.48 -6.68
C PHE A 59 -13.46 -9.31 -5.59
N TRP A 60 -14.44 -8.41 -5.77
CA TRP A 60 -15.48 -8.14 -4.76
C TRP A 60 -16.26 -9.40 -4.34
N ASN A 61 -16.28 -10.44 -5.19
CA ASN A 61 -16.92 -11.73 -4.94
C ASN A 61 -15.95 -12.83 -4.46
N ASN A 62 -14.78 -12.45 -3.92
CA ASN A 62 -13.71 -13.34 -3.45
C ASN A 62 -12.97 -14.16 -4.53
N ALA A 63 -13.16 -13.88 -5.83
CA ALA A 63 -12.34 -14.51 -6.86
C ALA A 63 -10.88 -14.04 -6.77
N ILE A 64 -9.93 -14.96 -6.74
CA ILE A 64 -8.48 -14.66 -6.68
C ILE A 64 -8.05 -13.98 -7.98
N LEU A 65 -7.39 -12.81 -7.87
CA LEU A 65 -6.87 -12.08 -9.02
C LEU A 65 -5.44 -12.48 -9.42
N GLY A 66 -4.72 -13.17 -8.54
CA GLY A 66 -3.38 -13.69 -8.85
C GLY A 66 -2.28 -12.62 -8.98
N TRP A 67 -2.49 -11.40 -8.47
CA TRP A 67 -1.47 -10.37 -8.51
C TRP A 67 -0.46 -10.56 -7.39
N ALA A 68 0.82 -10.61 -7.77
CA ALA A 68 1.93 -10.69 -6.83
C ALA A 68 2.84 -9.47 -6.98
N GLY A 69 3.35 -9.00 -5.85
CA GLY A 69 4.27 -7.89 -5.76
C GLY A 69 5.58 -8.34 -5.15
N HIS A 70 6.63 -8.42 -5.98
CA HIS A 70 7.98 -8.79 -5.55
C HIS A 70 9.00 -7.74 -5.94
N ILE A 71 10.01 -7.58 -5.10
CA ILE A 71 11.20 -6.84 -5.45
C ILE A 71 12.42 -7.63 -5.01
N ARG A 72 13.44 -7.63 -5.87
CA ARG A 72 14.75 -8.16 -5.53
C ARG A 72 15.65 -7.00 -5.15
N VAL A 73 16.22 -7.09 -3.96
CA VAL A 73 17.16 -6.12 -3.38
C VAL A 73 18.47 -6.87 -3.14
N ASP A 74 19.60 -6.16 -3.20
CA ASP A 74 20.99 -6.61 -3.02
C ASP A 74 21.22 -8.04 -2.52
N ASN A 75 22.20 -8.73 -3.11
CA ASN A 75 22.56 -10.11 -2.80
C ASN A 75 21.43 -11.13 -3.07
N ASP A 76 20.63 -10.89 -4.11
CA ASP A 76 19.58 -11.79 -4.62
C ASP A 76 18.41 -12.04 -3.66
N ILE A 77 18.27 -11.20 -2.62
CA ILE A 77 17.20 -11.34 -1.63
C ILE A 77 15.90 -10.79 -2.22
N THR A 78 14.87 -11.64 -2.27
CA THR A 78 13.57 -11.27 -2.81
C THR A 78 12.58 -10.98 -1.68
N TYR A 79 11.97 -9.81 -1.71
CA TYR A 79 10.95 -9.37 -0.78
C TYR A 79 9.56 -9.40 -1.45
N ILE A 80 8.52 -9.68 -0.66
CA ILE A 80 7.13 -9.72 -1.10
C ILE A 80 6.29 -8.71 -0.30
N TRP A 81 5.42 -7.99 -1.01
CA TRP A 81 4.44 -7.09 -0.38
C TRP A 81 2.98 -7.37 -0.76
N LEU A 82 2.75 -8.23 -1.75
CA LEU A 82 1.40 -8.58 -2.21
C LEU A 82 1.40 -9.99 -2.80
N GLY A 83 0.29 -10.71 -2.60
CA GLY A 83 0.07 -12.03 -3.17
C GLY A 83 0.63 -13.14 -2.29
N ASP A 84 0.38 -14.38 -2.71
CA ASP A 84 0.98 -15.58 -2.10
C ASP A 84 1.55 -16.46 -3.21
N ALA A 85 2.31 -15.83 -4.10
CA ALA A 85 3.06 -16.55 -5.12
C ALA A 85 4.14 -17.38 -4.41
N GLY A 86 3.97 -18.70 -4.38
CA GLY A 86 4.94 -19.63 -3.78
C GLY A 86 6.31 -19.70 -4.48
N SER A 87 6.61 -18.76 -5.37
CA SER A 87 7.85 -18.67 -6.14
C SER A 87 8.29 -17.20 -6.32
N PRO A 88 9.60 -16.90 -6.24
CA PRO A 88 10.67 -17.82 -5.83
C PRO A 88 10.52 -18.29 -4.36
N ALA A 89 11.14 -19.39 -3.98
CA ALA A 89 11.10 -19.85 -2.58
C ALA A 89 11.92 -18.90 -1.68
N GLY A 90 11.58 -18.83 -0.39
CA GLY A 90 12.34 -18.04 0.58
C GLY A 90 12.11 -16.53 0.53
N LEU A 91 10.92 -16.09 0.13
CA LEU A 91 10.57 -14.67 0.11
C LEU A 91 10.54 -14.06 1.51
N ASN A 92 11.23 -12.94 1.67
CA ASN A 92 11.14 -12.12 2.88
C ASN A 92 9.92 -11.20 2.81
N SER A 93 9.22 -11.01 3.91
CA SER A 93 8.11 -10.06 3.95
C SER A 93 8.63 -8.62 4.05
N SER A 94 8.10 -7.73 3.21
CA SER A 94 8.29 -6.29 3.37
C SER A 94 7.52 -5.78 4.59
N VAL A 95 8.00 -4.70 5.20
CA VAL A 95 7.27 -3.97 6.25
C VAL A 95 6.32 -2.98 5.56
N LEU A 96 5.07 -2.93 6.01
CA LEU A 96 4.09 -1.97 5.53
C LEU A 96 4.06 -0.78 6.48
N ASN A 97 4.49 0.40 6.02
CA ASN A 97 4.60 1.58 6.86
C ASN A 97 3.37 2.47 6.77
N ASN A 98 2.81 2.61 5.57
CA ASN A 98 1.71 3.53 5.31
C ASN A 98 0.80 3.05 4.17
N ILE A 99 -0.47 3.42 4.24
CA ILE A 99 -1.47 3.29 3.18
C ILE A 99 -2.20 4.63 3.08
N GLN A 100 -2.18 5.22 1.90
CA GLN A 100 -2.97 6.39 1.55
C GLN A 100 -3.91 6.05 0.40
N ILE A 101 -5.18 6.38 0.56
CA ILE A 101 -6.20 6.12 -0.45
C ILE A 101 -6.77 7.45 -0.92
N THR A 102 -6.88 7.60 -2.23
CA THR A 102 -7.55 8.71 -2.91
C THR A 102 -8.50 8.14 -3.96
N PRO A 103 -9.46 8.91 -4.50
CA PRO A 103 -10.41 8.40 -5.49
C PRO A 103 -9.76 7.73 -6.72
N THR A 104 -8.57 8.17 -7.11
CA THR A 104 -7.88 7.71 -8.33
C THR A 104 -6.70 6.79 -8.07
N ARG A 105 -6.26 6.63 -6.82
CA ARG A 105 -5.09 5.80 -6.50
C ARG A 105 -5.02 5.38 -5.04
N THR A 106 -4.38 4.23 -4.83
CA THR A 106 -3.92 3.75 -3.54
C THR A 106 -2.41 3.71 -3.53
N VAL A 107 -1.81 4.31 -2.51
CA VAL A 107 -0.37 4.49 -2.37
C VAL A 107 0.09 3.79 -1.09
N MET A 108 1.04 2.87 -1.20
CA MET A 108 1.59 2.12 -0.07
C MET A 108 3.07 2.42 0.09
N SER A 109 3.47 2.87 1.28
CA SER A 109 4.88 2.97 1.65
C SER A 109 5.32 1.67 2.31
N ILE A 110 6.31 1.01 1.72
CA ILE A 110 6.85 -0.25 2.24
C ILE A 110 8.37 -0.17 2.40
N THR A 111 8.92 -0.90 3.38
CA THR A 111 10.36 -1.11 3.52
C THR A 111 10.70 -2.54 3.16
N SER A 112 11.66 -2.74 2.26
CA SER A 112 12.14 -4.04 1.81
C SER A 112 13.65 -4.12 2.01
N GLY A 113 14.06 -4.71 3.14
CA GLY A 113 15.47 -4.74 3.52
C GLY A 113 16.03 -3.32 3.70
N PRO A 114 17.10 -2.94 2.98
CA PRO A 114 17.72 -1.61 3.12
C PRO A 114 17.04 -0.49 2.33
N ILE A 115 15.96 -0.75 1.58
CA ILE A 115 15.30 0.25 0.73
C ILE A 115 13.85 0.50 1.11
N ASP A 116 13.41 1.74 0.90
CA ASP A 116 12.01 2.15 0.99
C ASP A 116 11.41 2.30 -0.40
N LEU A 117 10.17 1.86 -0.56
CA LEU A 117 9.43 1.86 -1.82
C LEU A 117 8.08 2.52 -1.64
N ASN A 118 7.66 3.23 -2.68
CA ASN A 118 6.33 3.77 -2.77
C ASN A 118 5.58 3.10 -3.92
N ILE A 119 4.62 2.24 -3.61
CA ILE A 119 3.84 1.48 -4.59
C ILE A 119 2.52 2.19 -4.81
N THR A 120 2.28 2.62 -6.05
CA THR A 120 1.02 3.27 -6.44
C THR A 120 0.21 2.35 -7.33
N TYR A 121 -0.99 1.99 -6.89
CA TYR A 121 -2.02 1.38 -7.71
C TYR A 121 -2.98 2.46 -8.20
N LEU A 122 -3.32 2.42 -9.48
CA LEU A 122 -4.19 3.41 -10.10
C LEU A 122 -5.59 2.83 -10.27
N SER A 123 -6.58 3.63 -9.89
CA SER A 123 -8.01 3.42 -10.16
C SER A 123 -8.43 4.43 -11.21
N PRO A 124 -8.55 4.04 -12.50
CA PRO A 124 -8.98 4.95 -13.55
C PRO A 124 -10.40 5.45 -13.26
N ILE A 125 -10.61 6.76 -13.44
CA ILE A 125 -11.91 7.43 -13.22
C ILE A 125 -12.63 7.81 -14.52
N GLU A 126 -12.09 7.39 -15.67
CA GLU A 126 -12.64 7.62 -17.00
C GLU A 126 -13.46 6.43 -17.53
#